data_AF-F9EPU4-F1
#
_entry.id   AF-F9EPU4-F1
#
_cell.length_a   1.000
_cell.length_b   1.000
_cell.length_c   1.000
_cell.angle_alpha   90.00
_cell.angle_beta   90.00
_cell.angle_gamma   90.00
#
_symmetry.space_group_name_H-M   'P 1'
#
loop_
_entity.id
_entity.type
_entity.pdbx_description
1 polymer ?
#
loop_
_entity_poly.entity_id
_entity_poly.type
_entity_poly.pdbx_seq_one_letter_code
_entity_poly.pdbx_strand_id
1 'polypeptide(L)'
;MKVLSKRLNTKIVSEQRDIFTSETINTFDYKSDIKSGIKVILDLLNKENEKGFNVDNIYGIKRPVSFNKEIIERIINSSDEIKEFSKFCEDIQYIDAYSAKQFFVDDKKINEKWAYYVLTENLRTVLPYKPSVEIFSMNYIKNEEVAFWKIFFCACKVDENGKEGIEKIAESIYDNFIKKLPSDKYKFIDASYIVVEPLNREEILEILK
;
A
#
# COMPACT_ATOMS: atom_id res chain seq x y z
N MET A 1 -6.25 21.83 -4.25
CA MET A 1 -5.54 23.04 -4.71
C MET A 1 -6.44 24.23 -5.04
N LYS A 2 -7.49 24.08 -5.86
CA LYS A 2 -8.40 25.19 -6.24
C LYS A 2 -8.93 26.02 -5.07
N VAL A 3 -9.52 25.36 -4.06
CA VAL A 3 -10.05 26.02 -2.86
C VAL A 3 -8.96 26.77 -2.09
N LEU A 4 -7.77 26.17 -1.99
CA LEU A 4 -6.63 26.77 -1.28
C LEU A 4 -6.12 28.02 -2.00
N SER A 5 -5.91 27.95 -3.32
CA SER A 5 -5.52 29.09 -4.17
C SER A 5 -6.52 30.24 -4.06
N LYS A 6 -7.83 29.95 -4.08
CA LYS A 6 -8.88 30.97 -3.90
C LYS A 6 -8.81 31.65 -2.54
N ARG A 7 -8.58 30.90 -1.45
CA ARG A 7 -8.50 31.45 -0.09
C ARG A 7 -7.25 32.27 0.16
N LEU A 8 -6.11 31.83 -0.38
CA LEU A 8 -4.83 32.49 -0.18
C LEU A 8 -4.53 33.58 -1.22
N ASN A 9 -5.39 33.74 -2.23
CA ASN A 9 -5.16 34.60 -3.38
C ASN A 9 -3.80 34.35 -4.05
N THR A 10 -3.42 33.07 -4.15
CA THR A 10 -2.14 32.63 -4.72
C THR A 10 -2.33 31.96 -6.08
N LYS A 11 -1.30 32.08 -6.93
CA LYS A 11 -1.20 31.35 -8.20
C LYS A 11 -0.82 29.89 -7.93
N ILE A 12 -1.26 29.00 -8.82
CA ILE A 12 -0.84 27.59 -8.86
C ILE A 12 0.21 27.48 -9.97
N VAL A 13 1.36 26.88 -9.67
CA VAL A 13 2.47 26.74 -10.63
C VAL A 13 2.69 25.25 -10.88
N SER A 14 2.68 24.80 -12.14
CA SER A 14 2.99 23.42 -12.51
C SER A 14 4.51 23.16 -12.51
N GLU A 15 4.90 21.90 -12.66
CA GLU A 15 6.31 21.51 -12.81
C GLU A 15 6.95 22.10 -14.08
N GLN A 16 6.15 22.24 -15.14
CA GLN A 16 6.52 22.87 -16.41
C GLN A 16 6.52 24.41 -16.33
N ARG A 17 6.26 24.96 -15.13
CA ARG A 17 6.18 26.40 -14.83
C ARG A 17 4.99 27.11 -15.47
N ASP A 18 3.96 26.38 -15.87
CA ASP A 18 2.69 26.98 -16.26
C ASP A 18 2.01 27.60 -15.04
N ILE A 19 1.31 28.70 -15.26
CA ILE A 19 0.67 29.47 -14.20
C ILE A 19 -0.85 29.37 -14.35
N PHE A 20 -1.50 28.86 -13.31
CA PHE A 20 -2.94 28.76 -13.21
C PHE A 20 -3.48 29.59 -12.03
N THR A 21 -4.75 29.97 -12.12
CA THR A 21 -5.52 30.56 -11.02
C THR A 21 -6.56 29.55 -10.53
N SER A 22 -7.28 29.90 -9.46
CA SER A 22 -8.44 29.11 -9.03
C SER A 22 -9.53 28.97 -10.11
N GLU A 23 -9.56 29.87 -11.09
CA GLU A 23 -10.51 29.86 -12.21
C GLU A 23 -10.00 29.03 -13.39
N THR A 24 -8.70 29.11 -13.69
CA THR A 24 -8.12 28.45 -14.87
C THR A 24 -7.57 27.05 -14.62
N ILE A 25 -7.39 26.62 -13.36
CA ILE A 25 -6.81 25.29 -13.06
C ILE A 25 -7.57 24.11 -13.69
N ASN A 26 -8.85 24.29 -14.02
CA ASN A 26 -9.65 23.26 -14.69
C ASN A 26 -9.22 23.02 -16.16
N THR A 27 -8.41 23.90 -16.75
CA THR A 27 -7.87 23.73 -18.11
C THR A 27 -6.56 22.95 -18.14
N PHE A 28 -6.04 22.54 -16.98
CA PHE A 28 -4.83 21.73 -16.90
C PHE A 28 -5.06 20.36 -17.57
N ASP A 29 -4.17 20.00 -18.51
CA ASP A 29 -4.28 18.76 -19.28
C ASP A 29 -3.68 17.56 -18.53
N TYR A 30 -4.32 17.19 -17.43
CA TYR A 30 -3.93 16.02 -16.64
C TYR A 30 -4.00 14.70 -17.44
N LYS A 31 -4.73 14.67 -18.56
CA LYS A 31 -4.88 13.47 -19.39
C LYS A 31 -3.58 13.10 -20.06
N SER A 32 -2.85 14.09 -20.57
CA SER A 32 -1.53 13.89 -21.17
C SER A 32 -0.51 13.32 -20.17
N ASP A 33 -0.56 13.79 -18.93
CA ASP A 33 0.30 13.30 -17.84
C ASP A 33 -0.04 11.86 -17.47
N ILE A 34 -1.33 11.51 -17.33
CA ILE A 34 -1.75 10.13 -17.05
C ILE A 34 -1.28 9.19 -18.15
N LYS A 35 -1.48 9.56 -19.43
CA LYS A 35 -1.01 8.74 -20.56
C LYS A 35 0.50 8.55 -20.55
N SER A 36 1.24 9.63 -20.29
CA SER A 36 2.70 9.56 -20.17
C SER A 36 3.12 8.65 -19.02
N GLY A 37 2.47 8.74 -17.87
CA GLY A 37 2.71 7.85 -16.72
C GLY A 37 2.45 6.37 -17.02
N ILE A 38 1.29 6.05 -17.64
CA ILE A 38 0.95 4.69 -18.07
C ILE A 38 2.05 4.12 -18.98
N LYS A 39 2.52 4.92 -19.95
CA LYS A 39 3.59 4.53 -20.87
C LYS A 39 4.90 4.27 -20.13
N VAL A 40 5.28 5.12 -19.17
CA VAL A 40 6.49 4.93 -18.36
C VAL A 40 6.41 3.62 -17.57
N ILE A 41 5.27 3.32 -16.95
CA ILE A 41 5.05 2.06 -16.21
C ILE A 41 5.21 0.86 -17.17
N LEU A 42 4.59 0.92 -18.35
CA LEU A 42 4.69 -0.13 -19.36
C LEU A 42 6.13 -0.33 -19.84
N ASP A 43 6.84 0.75 -20.15
CA ASP A 43 8.22 0.72 -20.62
C ASP A 43 9.15 0.14 -19.55
N LEU A 44 8.94 0.47 -18.26
CA LEU A 44 9.69 -0.11 -17.15
C LEU A 44 9.44 -1.62 -17.01
N LEU A 45 8.19 -2.05 -17.08
CA LEU A 45 7.80 -3.46 -16.96
C LEU A 45 8.15 -4.31 -18.20
N ASN A 46 8.44 -3.69 -19.34
CA ASN A 46 8.89 -4.37 -20.55
C ASN A 46 10.41 -4.46 -20.71
N LYS A 47 11.20 -3.88 -19.78
CA LYS A 47 12.66 -4.05 -19.79
C LYS A 47 13.03 -5.49 -19.46
N GLU A 48 13.09 -6.34 -20.49
CA GLU A 48 13.71 -7.65 -20.44
C GLU A 48 15.18 -7.49 -20.00
N ASN A 49 15.56 -8.09 -18.87
CA ASN A 49 16.96 -8.36 -18.41
C ASN A 49 17.43 -7.78 -17.06
N GLU A 50 16.57 -7.20 -16.23
CA GLU A 50 16.92 -7.06 -14.81
C GLU A 50 15.99 -7.92 -13.97
N LYS A 51 16.56 -8.82 -13.16
CA LYS A 51 15.86 -9.74 -12.22
C LYS A 51 15.04 -9.01 -11.13
N GLY A 52 14.61 -7.77 -11.36
CA GLY A 52 14.00 -6.88 -10.37
C GLY A 52 12.72 -6.15 -10.80
N PHE A 53 12.41 -6.00 -12.10
CA PHE A 53 11.26 -5.19 -12.54
C PHE A 53 10.02 -6.01 -12.91
N ASN A 54 9.44 -6.71 -11.92
CA ASN A 54 8.14 -7.35 -12.10
C ASN A 54 6.98 -6.49 -11.60
N VAL A 55 7.29 -5.45 -10.82
CA VAL A 55 6.33 -4.55 -10.21
C VAL A 55 6.85 -3.13 -10.27
N ASP A 56 6.01 -2.20 -10.70
CA ASP A 56 6.21 -0.75 -10.54
C ASP A 56 5.19 -0.19 -9.55
N ASN A 57 5.53 0.88 -8.84
CA ASN A 57 4.69 1.43 -7.77
C ASN A 57 4.45 2.92 -7.98
N ILE A 58 3.19 3.33 -7.90
CA ILE A 58 2.83 4.73 -7.68
C ILE A 58 2.41 4.92 -6.22
N TYR A 59 2.78 6.06 -5.65
CA TYR A 59 2.46 6.36 -4.26
C TYR A 59 1.23 7.26 -4.18
N GLY A 60 0.10 6.65 -3.84
CA GLY A 60 -1.17 7.35 -3.65
C GLY A 60 -1.25 8.08 -2.31
N ILE A 61 -2.44 8.59 -1.99
CA ILE A 61 -2.73 9.35 -0.77
C ILE A 61 -2.83 8.41 0.46
N LYS A 62 -3.46 7.25 0.30
CA LYS A 62 -3.77 6.32 1.39
C LYS A 62 -2.80 5.15 1.47
N ARG A 63 -2.36 4.66 0.31
CA ARG A 63 -1.52 3.47 0.16
C ARG A 63 -0.81 3.45 -1.21
N PRO A 64 0.28 2.69 -1.37
CA PRO A 64 0.86 2.43 -2.69
C PRO A 64 -0.13 1.72 -3.61
N VAL A 65 0.08 1.84 -4.92
CA VAL A 65 -0.60 1.07 -5.96
C VAL A 65 0.47 0.40 -6.81
N SER A 66 0.42 -0.92 -6.87
CA SER A 66 1.44 -1.74 -7.52
C SER A 66 0.95 -2.32 -8.84
N PHE A 67 1.72 -2.13 -9.91
CA PHE A 67 1.43 -2.61 -11.25
C PHE A 67 2.38 -3.73 -11.64
N ASN A 68 1.83 -4.83 -12.16
CA ASN A 68 2.59 -5.81 -12.92
C ASN A 68 2.24 -5.71 -14.41
N LYS A 69 2.91 -6.51 -15.23
CA LYS A 69 2.69 -6.52 -16.69
C LYS A 69 1.23 -6.79 -17.07
N GLU A 70 0.59 -7.75 -16.42
CA GLU A 70 -0.81 -8.11 -16.68
C GLU A 70 -1.77 -6.93 -16.42
N ILE A 71 -1.61 -6.24 -15.29
CA ILE A 71 -2.45 -5.10 -14.92
C ILE A 71 -2.27 -3.94 -15.90
N ILE A 72 -1.03 -3.57 -16.22
CA ILE A 72 -0.78 -2.45 -17.14
C ILE A 72 -1.26 -2.78 -18.56
N GLU A 73 -1.09 -4.03 -19.01
CA GLU A 73 -1.61 -4.49 -20.30
C GLU A 73 -3.14 -4.47 -20.36
N ARG A 74 -3.84 -4.81 -19.27
CA ARG A 74 -5.30 -4.65 -19.18
C ARG A 74 -5.71 -3.19 -19.37
N ILE A 75 -5.00 -2.26 -18.73
CA ILE A 75 -5.30 -0.82 -18.77
C ILE A 75 -5.14 -0.27 -20.19
N ILE A 76 -4.00 -0.53 -20.85
CA ILE A 76 -3.71 0.00 -22.20
C ILE A 76 -4.63 -0.59 -23.27
N ASN A 77 -5.08 -1.84 -23.10
CA ASN A 77 -5.96 -2.51 -24.05
C ASN A 77 -7.45 -2.19 -23.80
N SER A 78 -7.77 -1.41 -22.78
CA SER A 78 -9.13 -0.94 -22.53
C SER A 78 -9.58 0.10 -23.56
N SER A 79 -10.89 0.29 -23.70
CA SER A 79 -11.45 1.32 -24.59
C SER A 79 -11.08 2.76 -24.19
N ASP A 80 -10.71 2.97 -22.92
CA ASP A 80 -10.33 4.27 -22.36
C ASP A 80 -9.29 4.05 -21.25
N GLU A 81 -8.02 4.02 -21.65
CA GLU A 81 -6.86 3.75 -20.77
C GLU A 81 -6.79 4.72 -19.57
N ILE A 82 -7.14 5.99 -19.76
CA ILE A 82 -7.11 7.00 -18.69
C ILE A 82 -8.17 6.67 -17.66
N LYS A 83 -9.40 6.36 -18.11
CA LYS A 83 -10.50 6.05 -17.22
C LYS A 83 -10.25 4.74 -16.46
N GLU A 84 -9.76 3.71 -17.14
CA GLU A 84 -9.44 2.41 -16.52
C GLU A 84 -8.30 2.54 -15.50
N PHE A 85 -7.22 3.27 -15.84
CA PHE A 85 -6.14 3.57 -14.90
C PHE A 85 -6.66 4.33 -13.66
N SER A 86 -7.43 5.39 -13.89
CA SER A 86 -7.97 6.23 -12.81
C SER A 86 -8.86 5.42 -11.88
N LYS A 87 -9.76 4.61 -12.44
CA LYS A 87 -10.64 3.74 -11.68
C LYS A 87 -9.85 2.70 -10.88
N PHE A 88 -8.87 2.04 -11.50
CA PHE A 88 -8.03 1.07 -10.81
C PHE A 88 -7.31 1.68 -9.60
N CYS A 89 -6.71 2.86 -9.78
CA CYS A 89 -6.05 3.58 -8.69
C CYS A 89 -7.06 3.99 -7.60
N GLU A 90 -8.20 4.56 -7.99
CA GLU A 90 -9.24 5.01 -7.07
C GLU A 90 -9.81 3.86 -6.23
N ASP A 91 -10.16 2.75 -6.87
CA ASP A 91 -10.67 1.54 -6.22
C ASP A 91 -9.69 1.07 -5.13
N ILE A 92 -8.38 1.09 -5.41
CA ILE A 92 -7.35 0.73 -4.43
C ILE A 92 -7.21 1.78 -3.33
N GLN A 93 -7.23 3.08 -3.65
CA GLN A 93 -7.09 4.14 -2.66
C GLN A 93 -8.25 4.17 -1.64
N TYR A 94 -9.44 3.76 -2.06
CA TYR A 94 -10.66 3.86 -1.26
C TYR A 94 -11.27 2.52 -0.86
N ILE A 95 -10.50 1.42 -0.91
CA ILE A 95 -10.91 0.16 -0.25
C ILE A 95 -11.22 0.45 1.22
N ASP A 96 -12.42 0.04 1.63
CA ASP A 96 -12.89 0.05 3.01
C ASP A 96 -12.18 -1.07 3.81
N ALA A 97 -10.94 -0.77 4.18
CA ALA A 97 -10.05 -1.61 4.96
C ALA A 97 -8.94 -0.75 5.57
N TYR A 98 -8.48 -1.14 6.75
CA TYR A 98 -7.34 -0.51 7.40
C TYR A 98 -6.05 -0.81 6.62
N SER A 99 -5.17 0.18 6.45
CA SER A 99 -3.85 -0.06 5.86
C SER A 99 -2.83 -0.29 6.96
N ALA A 100 -2.30 -1.50 7.02
CA ALA A 100 -1.31 -1.90 8.01
C ALA A 100 -0.09 -0.97 7.96
N LYS A 101 0.45 -0.64 9.13
CA LYS A 101 1.62 0.23 9.27
C LYS A 101 2.87 -0.59 9.53
N GLN A 102 3.98 -0.11 8.97
CA GLN A 102 5.29 -0.70 9.19
C GLN A 102 5.85 -0.22 10.52
N PHE A 103 6.34 -1.16 11.32
CA PHE A 103 7.08 -0.88 12.53
C PHE A 103 8.47 -1.51 12.42
N PHE A 104 9.47 -0.80 12.92
CA PHE A 104 10.87 -1.21 12.84
C PHE A 104 11.46 -1.31 14.24
N VAL A 105 12.25 -2.35 14.47
CA VAL A 105 12.91 -2.64 15.75
C VAL A 105 14.39 -2.79 15.51
N ASP A 106 15.20 -2.06 16.27
CA ASP A 106 16.64 -2.26 16.38
C ASP A 106 16.92 -3.12 17.62
N ASP A 107 17.05 -4.43 17.42
CA ASP A 107 17.15 -5.40 18.50
C ASP A 107 18.61 -5.66 18.87
N LYS A 108 19.04 -5.01 19.96
CA LYS A 108 20.40 -5.14 20.48
C LYS A 108 20.72 -6.52 21.05
N LYS A 109 19.73 -7.37 21.35
CA LYS A 109 19.98 -8.71 21.91
C LYS A 109 20.44 -9.69 20.85
N ILE A 110 19.85 -9.62 19.65
CA ILE A 110 20.22 -10.45 18.50
C ILE A 110 21.12 -9.71 17.50
N ASN A 111 21.38 -8.42 17.74
CA ASN A 111 22.18 -7.55 16.88
C ASN A 111 21.65 -7.47 15.43
N GLU A 112 20.32 -7.44 15.29
CA GLU A 112 19.63 -7.36 14.01
C GLU A 112 18.52 -6.30 14.06
N LYS A 113 18.25 -5.67 12.92
CA LYS A 113 17.04 -4.87 12.73
C LYS A 113 15.98 -5.74 12.11
N TRP A 114 14.78 -5.72 12.67
CA TRP A 114 13.63 -6.45 12.12
C TRP A 114 12.40 -5.55 12.08
N ALA A 115 11.41 -5.97 11.32
CA ALA A 115 10.20 -5.18 11.12
C ALA A 115 8.94 -6.02 11.37
N TYR A 116 7.82 -5.36 11.61
CA TYR A 116 6.56 -6.04 11.80
C TYR A 116 5.35 -5.23 11.37
N TYR A 117 4.26 -5.97 11.12
CA TYR A 117 2.92 -5.45 10.99
C TYR A 117 2.05 -5.93 12.14
N VAL A 118 0.94 -5.22 12.38
CA VAL A 118 -0.09 -5.61 13.34
C VAL A 118 -1.38 -5.89 12.58
N LEU A 119 -1.95 -7.07 12.80
CA LEU A 119 -3.31 -7.41 12.38
C LEU A 119 -4.20 -7.38 13.62
N THR A 120 -5.26 -6.58 13.57
CA THR A 120 -6.19 -6.44 14.69
C THR A 120 -7.37 -7.39 14.49
N GLU A 121 -7.77 -8.08 15.55
CA GLU A 121 -8.90 -9.01 15.54
C GLU A 121 -10.15 -8.34 14.95
N ASN A 122 -10.83 -9.06 14.06
CA ASN A 122 -12.02 -8.62 13.34
C ASN A 122 -11.85 -7.34 12.48
N LEU A 123 -10.62 -6.86 12.26
CA LEU A 123 -10.36 -5.70 11.42
C LEU A 123 -9.92 -6.12 10.01
N ARG A 124 -10.74 -5.77 9.01
CA ARG A 124 -10.39 -5.93 7.61
C ARG A 124 -9.17 -5.07 7.26
N THR A 125 -8.12 -5.71 6.75
CA THR A 125 -6.78 -5.08 6.69
C THR A 125 -6.10 -5.29 5.35
N VAL A 126 -5.53 -4.24 4.78
CA VAL A 126 -4.62 -4.26 3.63
C VAL A 126 -3.18 -4.34 4.13
N LEU A 127 -2.41 -5.29 3.59
CA LEU A 127 -1.00 -5.50 3.88
C LEU A 127 -0.28 -6.12 2.66
N PRO A 128 1.05 -5.97 2.53
CA PRO A 128 1.77 -6.49 1.37
C PRO A 128 1.84 -8.01 1.38
N TYR A 129 1.59 -8.70 0.27
CA TYR A 129 1.74 -10.16 0.21
C TYR A 129 3.18 -10.61 0.49
N LYS A 130 4.15 -9.83 -0.01
CA LYS A 130 5.57 -9.95 0.34
C LYS A 130 6.05 -8.63 0.94
N PRO A 131 6.52 -8.61 2.19
CA PRO A 131 6.84 -7.36 2.86
C PRO A 131 8.18 -6.78 2.34
N SER A 132 8.22 -5.46 2.25
CA SER A 132 9.43 -4.67 1.95
C SER A 132 9.31 -3.30 2.60
N VAL A 133 10.43 -2.60 2.80
CA VAL A 133 10.40 -1.23 3.32
C VAL A 133 9.79 -0.29 2.28
N GLU A 134 8.74 0.44 2.66
CA GLU A 134 8.08 1.41 1.77
C GLU A 134 8.91 2.69 1.63
N ILE A 135 8.74 3.43 0.52
CA ILE A 135 9.54 4.61 0.19
C ILE A 135 9.59 5.67 1.31
N PHE A 136 8.48 5.87 2.02
CA PHE A 136 8.40 6.84 3.11
C PHE A 136 9.20 6.40 4.35
N SER A 137 9.46 5.10 4.47
CA SER A 137 10.27 4.50 5.53
C SER A 137 11.75 4.38 5.15
N MET A 138 12.10 4.48 3.85
CA MET A 138 13.47 4.30 3.36
C MET A 138 14.46 5.35 3.88
N ASN A 139 13.99 6.53 4.27
CA ASN A 139 14.83 7.55 4.91
C ASN A 139 15.31 7.14 6.32
N TYR A 140 14.65 6.16 6.94
CA TYR A 140 14.96 5.67 8.28
C TYR A 140 15.74 4.36 8.25
N ILE A 141 15.36 3.43 7.37
CA ILE A 141 15.95 2.10 7.27
C ILE A 141 15.87 1.62 5.82
N LYS A 142 16.93 1.00 5.30
CA LYS A 142 16.87 0.38 3.97
C LYS A 142 16.29 -1.02 4.03
N ASN A 143 15.76 -1.50 2.91
CA ASN A 143 15.14 -2.82 2.85
C ASN A 143 16.13 -3.94 3.17
N GLU A 144 17.37 -3.83 2.69
CA GLU A 144 18.46 -4.78 2.95
C GLU A 144 18.95 -4.81 4.40
N GLU A 145 18.61 -3.81 5.22
CA GLU A 145 18.94 -3.79 6.64
C GLU A 145 17.94 -4.57 7.50
N VAL A 146 16.75 -4.88 6.96
CA VAL A 146 15.71 -5.64 7.68
C VAL A 146 15.99 -7.13 7.54
N ALA A 147 16.43 -7.76 8.63
CA ALA A 147 16.79 -9.18 8.65
C ALA A 147 15.58 -10.10 8.42
N PHE A 148 14.44 -9.79 9.03
CA PHE A 148 13.19 -10.53 8.87
C PHE A 148 11.96 -9.69 9.23
N TRP A 149 10.80 -10.17 8.82
CA TRP A 149 9.50 -9.57 9.12
C TRP A 149 8.65 -10.48 10.02
N LYS A 150 7.98 -9.88 10.99
CA LYS A 150 6.97 -10.54 11.84
C LYS A 150 5.57 -9.98 11.56
N ILE A 151 4.57 -10.72 12.00
CA ILE A 151 3.20 -10.22 12.15
C ILE A 151 2.71 -10.49 13.57
N PHE A 152 2.12 -9.47 14.19
CA PHE A 152 1.49 -9.55 15.51
C PHE A 152 -0.02 -9.52 15.36
N PHE A 153 -0.69 -10.45 16.03
CA PHE A 153 -2.15 -10.49 16.11
C PHE A 153 -2.58 -9.90 17.43
N CYS A 154 -3.37 -8.85 17.38
CA CYS A 154 -3.78 -8.10 18.56
C CYS A 154 -5.30 -7.97 18.63
N ALA A 155 -5.85 -7.87 19.84
CA ALA A 155 -7.25 -7.54 20.06
C ALA A 155 -7.38 -6.30 20.94
N CYS A 156 -8.38 -5.47 20.65
CA CYS A 156 -8.79 -4.41 21.55
C CYS A 156 -9.57 -5.02 22.71
N LYS A 157 -9.21 -4.67 23.94
CA LYS A 157 -9.94 -5.03 25.15
C LYS A 157 -10.45 -3.79 25.83
N VAL A 158 -11.59 -3.92 26.48
CA VAL A 158 -12.11 -2.95 27.43
C VAL A 158 -12.19 -3.66 28.77
N ASP A 159 -11.51 -3.13 29.78
CA ASP A 159 -11.59 -3.69 31.13
C ASP A 159 -12.92 -3.34 31.82
N GLU A 160 -13.13 -3.89 33.02
CA GLU A 160 -14.33 -3.64 33.83
C GLU A 160 -14.57 -2.16 34.17
N ASN A 161 -13.52 -1.33 34.07
CA ASN A 161 -13.58 0.12 34.32
C ASN A 161 -13.76 0.92 33.03
N GLY A 162 -13.98 0.27 31.88
CA GLY A 162 -14.13 0.93 30.58
C GLY A 162 -12.81 1.37 29.95
N LYS A 163 -11.66 0.96 30.48
CA LYS A 163 -10.36 1.34 29.94
C LYS A 163 -9.99 0.46 28.75
N GLU A 164 -9.72 1.11 27.62
CA GLU A 164 -9.23 0.44 26.42
C GLU A 164 -7.78 0.00 26.57
N GLY A 165 -7.48 -1.20 26.08
CA GLY A 165 -6.15 -1.79 26.04
C GLY A 165 -5.97 -2.69 24.83
N ILE A 166 -4.73 -3.10 24.58
CA ILE A 166 -4.36 -4.00 23.49
C ILE A 166 -3.83 -5.30 24.09
N GLU A 167 -4.42 -6.43 23.72
CA GLU A 167 -3.88 -7.76 24.00
C GLU A 167 -3.16 -8.29 22.77
N LYS A 168 -1.93 -8.78 22.93
CA LYS A 168 -1.28 -9.61 21.92
C LYS A 168 -1.78 -11.05 22.04
N ILE A 169 -2.49 -11.53 21.01
CA ILE A 169 -3.02 -12.89 20.93
C ILE A 169 -1.90 -13.87 20.50
N ALA A 170 -1.18 -13.52 19.44
CA ALA A 170 -0.18 -14.39 18.85
C ALA A 170 0.85 -13.60 18.02
N GLU A 171 1.92 -14.27 17.60
CA GLU A 171 2.89 -13.74 16.65
C GLU A 171 3.39 -14.84 15.70
N SER A 172 3.86 -14.44 14.52
CA SER A 172 4.48 -15.35 13.56
C SER A 172 5.52 -14.62 12.71
N ILE A 173 6.41 -15.39 12.08
CA ILE A 173 7.18 -14.89 10.95
C ILE A 173 6.21 -14.60 9.80
N TYR A 174 6.35 -13.44 9.17
CA TYR A 174 5.41 -12.94 8.18
C TYR A 174 5.19 -13.93 7.04
N ASP A 175 6.27 -14.46 6.47
CA ASP A 175 6.22 -15.43 5.37
C ASP A 175 5.52 -16.74 5.77
N ASN A 176 5.65 -17.16 7.03
CA ASN A 176 4.97 -18.35 7.52
C ASN A 176 3.46 -18.11 7.64
N PHE A 177 3.06 -16.93 8.12
CA PHE A 177 1.65 -16.53 8.15
C PHE A 177 1.05 -16.49 6.74
N ILE A 178 1.69 -15.80 5.79
CA ILE A 178 1.19 -15.69 4.42
C ILE A 178 1.00 -17.06 3.76
N LYS A 179 1.93 -18.01 3.97
CA LYS A 179 1.82 -19.38 3.44
C LYS A 179 0.67 -20.19 4.03
N LYS A 180 0.27 -19.90 5.28
CA LYS A 180 -0.82 -20.59 5.98
C LYS A 180 -2.16 -19.86 5.84
N LEU A 181 -2.17 -18.64 5.32
CA LEU A 181 -3.37 -17.84 5.18
C LEU A 181 -4.32 -18.50 4.16
N PRO A 182 -5.57 -18.84 4.53
CA PRO A 182 -6.50 -19.48 3.61
C PRO A 182 -6.81 -18.61 2.40
N SER A 183 -6.88 -19.20 1.20
CA SER A 183 -7.08 -18.46 -0.05
C SER A 183 -8.44 -17.74 -0.14
N ASP A 184 -9.43 -18.16 0.64
CA ASP A 184 -10.74 -17.50 0.77
C ASP A 184 -10.73 -16.32 1.76
N LYS A 185 -9.67 -16.18 2.57
CA LYS A 185 -9.51 -15.10 3.56
C LYS A 185 -8.76 -13.89 3.05
N TYR A 186 -8.28 -13.90 1.80
CA TYR A 186 -7.65 -12.73 1.21
C TYR A 186 -7.86 -12.66 -0.29
N LYS A 187 -7.65 -11.47 -0.84
CA LYS A 187 -7.55 -11.25 -2.28
C LYS A 187 -6.49 -10.22 -2.60
N PHE A 188 -5.81 -10.40 -3.72
CA PHE A 188 -4.96 -9.36 -4.27
C PHE A 188 -5.81 -8.16 -4.69
N ILE A 189 -5.37 -6.97 -4.30
CA ILE A 189 -5.98 -5.71 -4.72
C ILE A 189 -5.19 -5.07 -5.86
N ASP A 190 -3.90 -5.41 -5.95
CA ASP A 190 -2.96 -5.00 -6.98
C ASP A 190 -1.81 -6.02 -7.07
N ALA A 191 -0.69 -5.65 -7.69
CA ALA A 191 0.44 -6.57 -7.89
C ALA A 191 1.23 -6.95 -6.61
N SER A 192 1.08 -6.23 -5.49
CA SER A 192 1.88 -6.46 -4.27
C SER A 192 1.07 -6.58 -2.99
N TYR A 193 -0.12 -5.99 -2.94
CA TYR A 193 -0.94 -5.91 -1.74
C TYR A 193 -2.14 -6.83 -1.81
N ILE A 194 -2.49 -7.36 -0.65
CA ILE A 194 -3.70 -8.11 -0.42
C ILE A 194 -4.59 -7.36 0.58
N VAL A 195 -5.89 -7.56 0.46
CA VAL A 195 -6.82 -7.31 1.56
C VAL A 195 -7.14 -8.64 2.22
N VAL A 196 -6.95 -8.69 3.53
CA VAL A 196 -7.30 -9.81 4.39
C VAL A 196 -8.64 -9.50 5.05
N GLU A 197 -9.58 -10.43 4.88
CA GLU A 197 -10.89 -10.33 5.51
C GLU A 197 -10.78 -10.49 7.04
N PRO A 198 -11.73 -9.98 7.83
CA PRO A 198 -11.70 -10.07 9.28
C PRO A 198 -11.37 -11.48 9.79
N LEU A 199 -10.36 -11.58 10.65
CA LEU A 199 -9.96 -12.82 11.32
C LEU A 199 -10.26 -12.70 12.82
N ASN A 200 -10.97 -13.67 13.35
CA ASN A 200 -11.20 -13.79 14.79
C ASN A 200 -10.06 -14.58 15.47
N ARG A 201 -10.01 -14.57 16.81
CA ARG A 201 -9.00 -15.29 17.58
C ARG A 201 -8.87 -16.77 17.24
N GLU A 202 -9.97 -17.49 17.07
CA GLU A 202 -9.93 -18.93 16.81
C GLU A 202 -9.31 -19.21 15.44
N GLU A 203 -9.71 -18.44 14.42
CA GLU A 203 -9.14 -18.50 13.06
C GLU A 203 -7.64 -18.19 13.08
N ILE A 204 -7.21 -17.16 13.82
CA ILE A 204 -5.78 -16.84 13.97
C ILE A 204 -5.02 -18.02 14.58
N LEU A 205 -5.52 -18.60 15.67
CA LEU A 205 -4.85 -19.71 16.32
C LEU A 205 -4.82 -20.96 15.44
N GLU A 206 -5.84 -21.19 14.62
CA GLU A 206 -5.88 -22.26 13.64
C GLU A 206 -4.87 -22.05 12.50
N ILE A 207 -4.82 -20.85 11.92
CA ILE A 207 -3.84 -20.47 10.87
C ILE A 207 -2.41 -20.63 11.37
N LEU A 208 -2.15 -20.44 12.66
CA LEU A 208 -0.80 -20.48 13.21
C LEU A 208 -0.32 -21.87 13.64
N LYS A 209 -1.21 -22.86 13.78
CA LYS A 209 -0.82 -24.27 14.01
C LYS A 209 0.03 -24.79 12.86
#